data_AF-A0A453EP66-F1
#
_entry.id   AF-A0A453EP66-F1
#
_cell.length_a   1.000
_cell.length_b   1.000
_cell.length_c   1.000
_cell.angle_alpha   90.00
_cell.angle_beta   90.00
_cell.angle_gamma   90.00
#
_symmetry.space_group_name_H-M   'P 1'
#
loop_
_entity.id
_entity.type
_entity.pdbx_description
1 polymer ?
#
loop_
_entity_poly.entity_id
_entity_poly.type
_entity_poly.pdbx_seq_one_letter_code
_entity_poly.pdbx_strand_id
1 'polypeptide(L)'
;QVDLCGHATLASAHFLFTTVLPEHGKLEFMTRSGILTAKKVPAPGSTGVPGEEQGKLFIELDFPMIGFLECNEMLSIPETLNGAPIVSVHKSATDGDLIVELSSGKEVVDILPSIDEIKNLACRGLIVTGPAPAGSGYDFFTRFFCPKFGIDEVMSFVSPKHIETAKLV
;
A
#
# COMPACT_ATOMS: atom_id res chain seq x y z
N GLN A 1 -6.79 11.33 14.93
CA GLN A 1 -7.74 10.83 13.92
C GLN A 1 -6.97 10.76 12.62
N VAL A 2 -6.94 9.60 11.95
CA VAL A 2 -6.31 9.46 10.62
C VAL A 2 -7.39 9.81 9.59
N ASP A 3 -7.08 10.63 8.60
CA ASP A 3 -8.08 11.14 7.64
C ASP A 3 -8.64 10.03 6.72
N LEU A 4 -7.85 8.99 6.46
CA LEU A 4 -8.25 7.79 5.71
C LEU A 4 -7.41 6.60 6.15
N CYS A 5 -8.01 5.42 6.35
CA CYS A 5 -7.27 4.18 6.53
C CYS A 5 -7.97 3.09 5.70
N GLY A 6 -7.31 2.62 4.63
CA GLY A 6 -7.93 1.68 3.69
C GLY A 6 -8.33 0.37 4.37
N HIS A 7 -7.51 -0.10 5.31
CA HIS A 7 -7.73 -1.31 6.10
C HIS A 7 -8.99 -1.23 6.97
N ALA A 8 -9.24 -0.08 7.61
CA ALA A 8 -10.43 0.12 8.42
C ALA A 8 -11.71 0.15 7.56
N THR A 9 -11.65 0.80 6.39
CA THR A 9 -12.74 0.81 5.42
C THR A 9 -13.02 -0.60 4.89
N LEU A 10 -11.96 -1.37 4.58
CA LEU A 10 -12.08 -2.75 4.11
C LEU A 10 -12.72 -3.66 5.14
N ALA A 11 -12.26 -3.59 6.40
CA ALA A 11 -12.83 -4.35 7.50
C ALA A 11 -14.31 -4.00 7.75
N SER A 12 -14.64 -2.71 7.68
CA SER A 12 -16.02 -2.22 7.81
C SER A 12 -16.91 -2.72 6.66
N ALA A 13 -16.42 -2.64 5.43
CA ALA A 13 -17.10 -3.15 4.25
C ALA A 13 -17.32 -4.67 4.35
N HIS A 14 -16.31 -5.43 4.79
CA HIS A 14 -16.43 -6.87 5.01
C HIS A 14 -17.52 -7.21 6.03
N PHE A 15 -17.54 -6.54 7.18
CA PHE A 15 -18.58 -6.76 8.18
C PHE A 15 -19.97 -6.44 7.65
N LEU A 16 -20.14 -5.29 6.98
CA LEU A 16 -21.42 -4.90 6.38
C LEU A 16 -21.88 -5.90 5.33
N PHE A 17 -20.99 -6.34 4.44
CA PHE A 17 -21.30 -7.28 3.38
C PHE A 17 -21.56 -8.72 3.82
N THR A 18 -21.12 -9.09 5.02
CA THR A 18 -21.32 -10.45 5.56
C THR A 18 -22.46 -10.53 6.55
N THR A 19 -22.72 -9.46 7.32
CA THR A 19 -23.61 -9.51 8.48
C THR A 19 -24.87 -8.66 8.31
N VAL A 20 -24.76 -7.47 7.73
CA VAL A 20 -25.84 -6.46 7.77
C VAL A 20 -26.55 -6.34 6.42
N LEU A 21 -25.78 -6.33 5.34
CA LEU A 21 -26.23 -6.04 3.97
C LEU A 21 -25.68 -7.10 2.98
N PRO A 22 -25.97 -8.40 3.18
CA PRO A 22 -25.42 -9.47 2.34
C PRO A 22 -25.86 -9.37 0.87
N GLU A 23 -27.08 -8.90 0.61
CA GLU A 23 -27.63 -8.72 -0.73
C GLU A 23 -27.04 -7.52 -1.49
N HIS A 24 -26.29 -6.65 -0.82
CA HIS A 24 -25.75 -5.44 -1.44
C HIS A 24 -24.39 -5.74 -2.09
N GLY A 25 -24.21 -5.31 -3.34
CA GLY A 25 -22.95 -5.45 -4.08
C GLY A 25 -22.01 -4.24 -3.96
N LYS A 26 -22.49 -3.11 -3.44
CA LYS A 26 -21.75 -1.84 -3.38
C LYS A 26 -22.10 -1.07 -2.09
N LEU A 27 -21.10 -0.45 -1.47
CA LEU A 27 -21.21 0.46 -0.32
C LEU A 27 -20.48 1.76 -0.62
N GLU A 28 -21.00 2.87 -0.11
CA GLU A 28 -20.36 4.19 -0.18
C GLU A 28 -20.14 4.71 1.24
N PHE A 29 -18.88 5.01 1.55
CA PHE A 29 -18.46 5.54 2.85
C PHE A 29 -18.17 7.03 2.70
N MET A 30 -18.86 7.85 3.47
CA MET A 30 -18.60 9.29 3.52
C MET A 30 -17.45 9.54 4.52
N THR A 31 -16.28 9.92 4.02
CA THR A 31 -15.07 10.15 4.83
C THR A 31 -14.64 11.62 4.77
N ARG A 32 -13.67 12.01 5.61
CA ARG A 32 -13.04 13.34 5.54
C ARG A 32 -12.29 13.57 4.23
N SER A 33 -11.85 12.50 3.58
CA SER A 33 -11.15 12.51 2.28
C SER A 33 -12.09 12.34 1.08
N GLY A 34 -13.41 12.46 1.29
CA GLY A 34 -14.43 12.27 0.25
C GLY A 34 -15.14 10.92 0.34
N ILE A 35 -15.85 10.56 -0.73
CA ILE A 35 -16.60 9.31 -0.79
C ILE A 35 -15.65 8.18 -1.21
N LEU A 36 -15.56 7.13 -0.40
CA LEU A 36 -14.92 5.88 -0.77
C LEU A 36 -15.96 4.84 -1.16
N THR A 37 -15.72 4.15 -2.27
CA THR A 37 -16.61 3.09 -2.75
C THR A 37 -15.99 1.73 -2.46
N ALA A 38 -16.77 0.82 -1.87
CA ALA A 38 -16.44 -0.58 -1.73
C ALA A 38 -17.38 -1.44 -2.57
N LYS A 39 -16.86 -2.39 -3.35
CA LYS A 39 -17.66 -3.30 -4.20
C LYS A 39 -17.29 -4.75 -3.93
N LYS A 40 -18.29 -5.64 -3.91
CA LYS A 40 -18.04 -7.07 -4.00
C LYS A 40 -17.59 -7.41 -5.41
N VAL A 41 -16.51 -8.17 -5.53
CA VAL A 41 -16.03 -8.66 -6.82
C VAL A 41 -15.89 -10.18 -6.80
N PRO A 42 -15.99 -10.87 -7.95
CA PRO A 42 -15.67 -12.29 -8.05
C PRO A 42 -14.21 -12.57 -7.68
N ALA A 43 -13.89 -13.80 -7.29
CA ALA A 43 -12.51 -14.17 -7.05
C ALA A 43 -11.65 -14.03 -8.33
N PRO A 44 -10.43 -13.47 -8.23
CA PRO A 44 -9.53 -13.39 -9.37
C PRO A 44 -9.14 -14.81 -9.82
N GLY A 45 -9.42 -15.13 -11.09
CA GLY A 45 -9.15 -16.44 -11.68
C GLY A 45 -10.30 -17.44 -11.64
N SER A 46 -11.47 -17.07 -11.11
CA SER A 46 -12.65 -17.93 -11.12
C SER A 46 -13.18 -18.11 -12.55
N THR A 47 -13.19 -19.35 -13.05
CA THR A 47 -13.68 -19.72 -14.39
C THR A 47 -15.21 -19.78 -14.49
N GLY A 48 -15.94 -19.16 -13.54
CA GLY A 48 -17.40 -19.13 -13.55
C GLY A 48 -18.04 -20.50 -13.36
N VAL A 49 -17.29 -21.50 -12.84
CA VAL A 49 -17.83 -22.82 -12.53
C VAL A 49 -18.72 -22.68 -11.28
N PRO A 50 -20.04 -22.88 -11.39
CA PRO A 50 -20.93 -22.78 -10.25
C PRO A 50 -20.73 -24.02 -9.37
N GLY A 51 -20.07 -23.85 -8.21
CA GLY A 51 -19.98 -24.95 -7.23
C GLY A 51 -18.79 -24.95 -6.27
N GLU A 52 -17.71 -24.21 -6.54
CA GLU A 52 -16.46 -24.34 -5.74
C GLU A 52 -16.04 -23.10 -4.91
N GLU A 53 -16.84 -22.04 -4.83
CA GLU A 53 -16.46 -20.83 -4.08
C GLU A 53 -17.46 -20.45 -2.99
N GLN A 54 -17.72 -21.36 -2.05
CA GLN A 54 -18.09 -20.93 -0.69
C GLN A 54 -16.80 -20.72 0.09
N GLY A 55 -16.27 -19.50 0.15
CA GLY A 55 -15.20 -19.28 1.13
C GLY A 55 -14.52 -17.92 1.23
N LYS A 56 -14.51 -17.07 0.20
CA LYS A 56 -13.79 -15.80 0.29
C LYS A 56 -14.50 -14.65 -0.40
N LEU A 57 -14.88 -13.65 0.38
CA LEU A 57 -15.42 -12.39 -0.10
C LEU A 57 -14.27 -11.52 -0.59
N PHE A 58 -14.26 -11.18 -1.87
CA PHE A 58 -13.34 -10.19 -2.43
C PHE A 58 -14.03 -8.83 -2.47
N ILE A 59 -13.32 -7.81 -1.97
CA ILE A 59 -13.81 -6.44 -1.89
C ILE A 59 -12.79 -5.55 -2.58
N GLU A 60 -13.25 -4.82 -3.58
CA GLU A 60 -12.49 -3.77 -4.25
C GLU A 60 -12.82 -2.43 -3.58
N LEU A 61 -11.79 -1.66 -3.26
CA LEU A 61 -11.92 -0.28 -2.79
C LEU A 61 -11.40 0.66 -3.87
N ASP A 62 -12.20 1.67 -4.20
CA ASP A 62 -11.80 2.73 -5.11
C ASP A 62 -11.17 3.88 -4.31
N PHE A 63 -9.90 4.17 -4.57
CA PHE A 63 -9.17 5.25 -3.91
C PHE A 63 -8.72 6.30 -4.93
N PRO A 64 -8.72 7.59 -4.56
CA PRO A 64 -8.24 8.63 -5.47
C PRO A 64 -6.74 8.46 -5.74
N MET A 65 -6.33 8.63 -6.99
CA MET A 65 -4.93 8.62 -7.39
C MET A 65 -4.19 9.81 -6.77
N ILE A 66 -3.02 9.56 -6.18
CA ILE A 66 -2.14 10.60 -5.64
C ILE A 66 -0.95 10.75 -6.58
N GLY A 67 -0.66 11.99 -6.98
CA GLY A 67 0.52 12.30 -7.80
C GLY A 67 1.81 12.34 -6.97
N PHE A 68 2.94 12.32 -7.68
CA PHE A 68 4.26 12.43 -7.08
C PHE A 68 4.94 13.74 -7.48
N LEU A 69 5.78 14.24 -6.57
CA LEU A 69 6.68 15.35 -6.80
C LEU A 69 8.12 14.81 -6.88
N GLU A 70 8.92 15.37 -7.77
CA GLU A 70 10.36 15.10 -7.76
C GLU A 70 10.98 15.61 -6.46
N CYS A 71 11.90 14.83 -5.89
CA CYS A 71 12.48 15.09 -4.60
C CYS A 71 14.01 15.21 -4.70
N ASN A 72 14.54 16.37 -4.30
CA ASN A 72 15.99 16.61 -4.21
C ASN A 72 16.62 16.00 -2.94
N GLU A 73 15.87 15.30 -2.09
CA GLU A 73 16.37 14.68 -0.85
C GLU A 73 17.27 13.44 -1.11
N MET A 74 17.64 13.16 -2.37
CA MET A 74 18.52 12.05 -2.78
C MET A 74 19.84 11.96 -2.02
N LEU A 75 20.37 13.04 -1.46
CA LEU A 75 21.68 13.04 -0.79
C LEU A 75 21.67 12.31 0.57
N SER A 76 20.56 12.30 1.30
CA SER A 76 20.49 11.72 2.66
C SER A 76 19.97 10.27 2.68
N ILE A 77 19.36 9.82 1.60
CA ILE A 77 18.66 8.53 1.52
C ILE A 77 19.61 7.32 1.42
N PRO A 78 20.73 7.36 0.65
CA PRO A 78 21.65 6.24 0.57
C PRO A 78 22.20 5.82 1.94
N GLU A 79 22.52 6.78 2.81
CA GLU A 79 22.98 6.51 4.17
C GLU A 79 21.86 5.93 5.04
N THR A 80 20.64 6.48 4.93
CA THR A 80 19.44 5.98 5.62
C THR A 80 19.14 4.51 5.27
N LEU A 81 19.40 4.13 4.03
CA LEU A 81 19.15 2.81 3.46
C LEU A 81 20.37 1.87 3.49
N ASN A 82 21.43 2.22 4.23
CA ASN A 82 22.67 1.43 4.34
C ASN A 82 23.31 1.08 2.99
N GLY A 83 23.24 1.99 2.02
CA GLY A 83 23.87 1.85 0.70
C GLY A 83 23.08 1.01 -0.30
N ALA A 84 21.79 0.75 -0.06
CA ALA A 84 20.95 0.05 -1.03
C ALA A 84 20.93 0.74 -2.40
N PRO A 85 20.85 -0.01 -3.52
CA PRO A 85 20.86 0.56 -4.85
C PRO A 85 19.51 1.20 -5.18
N ILE A 86 19.45 2.51 -5.00
CA ILE A 86 18.29 3.34 -5.28
C ILE A 86 18.17 3.58 -6.79
N VAL A 87 16.99 3.28 -7.34
CA VAL A 87 16.62 3.54 -8.73
C VAL A 87 16.00 4.93 -8.87
N SER A 88 15.07 5.26 -7.98
CA SER A 88 14.34 6.52 -8.03
C SER A 88 13.87 6.95 -6.63
N VAL A 89 13.62 8.26 -6.47
CA VAL A 89 13.10 8.84 -5.23
C VAL A 89 12.00 9.84 -5.57
N HIS A 90 10.85 9.65 -4.96
CA HIS A 90 9.66 10.47 -5.17
C HIS A 90 9.08 10.93 -3.83
N LYS A 91 8.35 12.05 -3.83
CA LYS A 91 7.60 12.50 -2.66
C LYS A 91 6.10 12.51 -2.98
N SER A 92 5.29 11.90 -2.13
CA SER A 92 3.82 11.94 -2.24
C SER A 92 3.33 13.39 -2.12
N ALA A 93 2.54 13.84 -3.08
CA ALA A 93 2.04 15.22 -3.11
C ALA A 93 1.02 15.52 -1.99
N THR A 94 0.34 14.50 -1.48
CA THR A 94 -0.73 14.66 -0.49
C THR A 94 -0.20 14.57 0.94
N ASP A 95 0.51 13.48 1.25
CA ASP A 95 0.87 13.14 2.63
C ASP A 95 2.35 13.43 2.95
N GLY A 96 3.14 13.79 1.95
CA GLY A 96 4.56 14.11 2.11
C GLY A 96 5.43 12.89 2.46
N ASP A 97 4.92 11.67 2.24
CA ASP A 97 5.71 10.43 2.35
C ASP A 97 6.78 10.40 1.25
N LEU A 98 7.95 9.88 1.62
CA LEU A 98 9.06 9.66 0.70
C LEU A 98 8.97 8.24 0.15
N ILE A 99 9.00 8.06 -1.16
CA ILE A 99 8.92 6.77 -1.85
C ILE A 99 10.27 6.54 -2.52
N VAL A 100 10.92 5.44 -2.16
CA VAL A 100 12.23 5.05 -2.67
C VAL A 100 12.10 3.72 -3.39
N GLU A 101 12.44 3.72 -4.68
CA GLU A 101 12.47 2.53 -5.50
C GLU A 101 13.85 1.90 -5.47
N LEU A 102 13.91 0.59 -5.19
CA LEU A 102 15.10 -0.23 -5.23
C LEU A 102 15.10 -1.11 -6.48
N SER A 103 16.27 -1.63 -6.83
CA SER A 103 16.44 -2.41 -8.06
C SER A 103 15.75 -3.77 -8.02
N SER A 104 15.49 -4.32 -6.82
CA SER A 104 14.78 -5.58 -6.66
C SER A 104 13.96 -5.69 -5.37
N GLY A 105 12.90 -6.49 -5.41
CA GLY A 105 12.11 -6.84 -4.24
C GLY A 105 12.91 -7.60 -3.18
N LYS A 106 13.97 -8.31 -3.57
CA LYS A 106 14.89 -8.93 -2.59
C LYS A 106 15.56 -7.88 -1.72
N GLU A 107 16.00 -6.77 -2.31
CA GLU A 107 16.57 -5.66 -1.56
C GLU A 107 15.53 -5.01 -0.65
N VAL A 108 14.28 -4.85 -1.11
CA VAL A 108 13.18 -4.35 -0.26
C VAL A 108 12.97 -5.25 0.96
N VAL A 109 13.07 -6.57 0.81
CA VAL A 109 12.89 -7.51 1.93
C VAL A 109 14.10 -7.47 2.87
N ASP A 110 15.31 -7.50 2.32
CA ASP A 110 16.53 -7.65 3.11
C ASP A 110 17.01 -6.32 3.73
N ILE A 111 16.46 -5.18 3.34
CA ILE A 111 16.89 -3.87 3.83
C ILE A 111 16.58 -3.69 5.32
N LEU A 112 17.58 -3.18 6.03
CA LEU A 112 17.48 -2.76 7.43
C LEU A 112 17.81 -1.26 7.48
N PRO A 113 16.83 -0.36 7.28
CA PRO A 113 17.10 1.06 7.28
C PRO A 113 17.39 1.59 8.69
N SER A 114 18.16 2.67 8.78
CA SER A 114 18.41 3.35 10.05
C SER A 114 17.16 4.09 10.49
N ILE A 115 16.48 3.58 11.52
CA ILE A 115 15.23 4.15 12.03
C ILE A 115 15.43 5.58 12.55
N ASP A 116 16.57 5.87 13.16
CA ASP A 116 16.87 7.21 13.67
C ASP A 116 17.10 8.22 12.54
N GLU A 117 17.71 7.80 11.43
CA GLU A 117 17.82 8.65 10.23
C GLU A 117 16.44 8.89 9.60
N ILE A 118 15.57 7.88 9.54
CA ILE A 118 14.20 8.04 9.05
C ILE A 118 13.42 9.06 9.89
N LYS A 119 13.63 9.11 11.21
CA LYS A 119 13.01 10.13 12.08
C LYS A 119 13.46 11.55 11.75
N ASN A 120 14.67 11.71 11.23
CA ASN A 120 15.23 13.02 10.88
C ASN A 120 14.83 13.51 9.48
N LEU A 121 14.36 12.61 8.58
CA LEU A 121 13.93 12.98 7.24
C LEU A 121 12.76 13.99 7.26
N ALA A 122 12.69 14.89 6.28
CA ALA A 122 11.61 15.87 6.16
C ALA A 122 10.35 15.30 5.49
N CYS A 123 9.97 14.08 5.87
CA CYS A 123 8.79 13.36 5.38
C CYS A 123 7.89 12.89 6.53
N ARG A 124 6.68 12.43 6.19
CA ARG A 124 5.76 11.80 7.15
C ARG A 124 6.21 10.36 7.46
N GLY A 125 6.46 9.57 6.41
CA GLY A 125 7.06 8.25 6.48
C GLY A 125 7.91 7.94 5.26
N LEU A 126 8.63 6.81 5.31
CA LEU A 126 9.47 6.30 4.24
C LEU A 126 8.86 5.01 3.69
N ILE A 127 8.54 5.01 2.41
CA ILE A 127 8.08 3.87 1.63
C ILE A 127 9.27 3.36 0.83
N VAL A 128 9.58 2.08 0.94
CA VAL A 128 10.57 1.40 0.10
C VAL A 128 9.83 0.43 -0.80
N THR A 129 10.10 0.45 -2.11
CA THR A 129 9.43 -0.39 -3.11
C THR A 129 10.41 -0.94 -4.13
N GLY A 130 10.06 -2.01 -4.83
CA GLY A 130 10.92 -2.60 -5.87
C GLY A 130 10.25 -3.79 -6.58
N PRO A 131 10.71 -4.13 -7.78
CA PRO A 131 10.07 -5.15 -8.62
C PRO A 131 10.16 -6.53 -7.98
N ALA A 132 9.06 -7.27 -7.95
CA ALA A 132 9.05 -8.60 -7.34
C ALA A 132 9.89 -9.58 -8.17
N PRO A 133 10.51 -10.61 -7.55
CA PRO A 133 11.28 -11.61 -8.28
C PRO A 133 10.44 -12.30 -9.36
N ALA A 134 11.06 -12.62 -10.50
CA ALA A 134 10.40 -13.35 -11.58
C ALA A 134 9.84 -14.69 -11.05
N GLY A 135 8.58 -14.98 -11.40
CA GLY A 135 7.90 -16.20 -10.94
C GLY A 135 7.26 -16.10 -9.55
N SER A 136 7.38 -14.98 -8.85
CA SER A 136 6.72 -14.77 -7.54
C SER A 136 5.19 -14.64 -7.61
N GLY A 137 4.64 -14.34 -8.80
CA GLY A 137 3.20 -14.09 -8.97
C GLY A 137 2.77 -12.67 -8.61
N TYR A 138 3.72 -11.80 -8.25
CA TYR A 138 3.50 -10.43 -7.83
C TYR A 138 4.20 -9.43 -8.74
N ASP A 139 3.76 -8.17 -8.71
CA ASP A 139 4.36 -7.09 -9.51
C ASP A 139 5.51 -6.41 -8.75
N PHE A 140 5.30 -6.09 -7.47
CA PHE A 140 6.28 -5.40 -6.63
C PHE A 140 6.11 -5.76 -5.15
N PHE A 141 7.17 -5.52 -4.38
CA PHE A 141 7.16 -5.56 -2.92
C PHE A 141 7.32 -4.15 -2.37
N THR A 142 6.66 -3.87 -1.24
CA THR A 142 6.81 -2.57 -0.58
C THR A 142 6.76 -2.69 0.95
N ARG A 143 7.49 -1.81 1.62
CA ARG A 143 7.51 -1.65 3.08
C ARG A 143 7.34 -0.19 3.46
N PHE A 144 6.69 0.06 4.59
CA PHE A 144 6.42 1.42 5.06
C PHE A 144 6.90 1.64 6.50
N PHE A 145 7.76 2.64 6.67
CA PHE A 145 8.40 3.01 7.94
C PHE A 145 7.89 4.37 8.42
N CYS A 146 7.36 4.43 9.64
CA CYS A 146 6.76 5.65 10.22
C CYS A 146 7.24 5.96 11.64
N PRO A 147 8.55 5.96 11.92
CA PRO A 147 9.05 6.00 13.30
C PRO A 147 8.72 7.30 14.04
N LYS A 148 8.41 8.39 13.33
CA LYS A 148 7.89 9.63 13.92
C LYS A 148 6.56 9.46 14.66
N PHE A 149 5.78 8.46 14.29
CA PHE A 149 4.51 8.12 14.93
C PHE A 149 4.68 7.00 15.98
N GLY A 150 5.93 6.66 16.34
CA GLY A 150 6.24 5.61 17.31
C GLY A 150 6.07 4.19 16.76
N ILE A 151 5.92 4.03 15.44
CA ILE A 151 5.82 2.74 14.77
C ILE A 151 6.98 2.64 13.76
N ASP A 152 7.97 1.80 14.06
CA ASP A 152 9.16 1.68 13.23
C ASP A 152 8.81 1.16 11.83
N GLU A 153 7.99 0.10 11.74
CA GLU A 153 7.47 -0.44 10.49
C GLU A 153 5.97 -0.74 10.63
N VAL A 154 5.17 -0.19 9.73
CA VAL A 154 3.70 -0.26 9.78
C VAL A 154 3.17 -1.44 8.97
N MET A 155 3.79 -1.75 7.83
CA MET A 155 3.26 -2.77 6.92
C MET A 155 4.28 -3.23 5.87
N SER A 156 4.19 -4.52 5.52
CA SER A 156 4.79 -5.07 4.29
C SER A 156 3.64 -5.47 3.34
N PHE A 157 3.60 -4.91 2.13
CA PHE A 157 2.58 -5.21 1.12
C PHE A 157 3.20 -5.90 -0.09
N VAL A 158 2.42 -6.79 -0.69
CA VAL A 158 2.79 -7.56 -1.87
C VAL A 158 1.64 -7.45 -2.87
N SER A 159 1.88 -6.80 -4.01
CA SER A 159 0.82 -6.53 -4.99
C SER A 159 0.66 -7.69 -5.98
N PRO A 160 -0.53 -8.32 -6.08
CA PRO A 160 -0.83 -9.28 -7.14
C PRO A 160 -0.78 -8.63 -8.51
N LYS A 161 -0.45 -9.44 -9.53
CA LYS A 161 -0.50 -9.03 -10.93
C LYS A 161 -1.81 -8.32 -11.25
N HIS A 162 -1.73 -7.12 -11.85
CA HIS A 162 -2.82 -6.26 -12.34
C HIS A 162 -3.39 -5.24 -11.33
N ILE A 163 -2.75 -5.01 -10.19
CA ILE A 163 -3.10 -3.87 -9.32
C ILE A 163 -2.06 -2.77 -9.53
N GLU A 164 -2.46 -1.76 -10.29
CA GLU A 164 -1.70 -0.54 -10.52
C GLU A 164 -1.59 0.22 -9.19
N THR A 165 -0.44 0.09 -8.54
CA THR A 165 -0.05 0.78 -7.30
C THR A 165 -1.13 0.76 -6.22
N ALA A 166 -1.23 -0.36 -5.49
CA ALA A 166 -2.01 -0.40 -4.25
C ALA A 166 -1.62 0.80 -3.37
N LYS A 167 -2.61 1.66 -3.13
CA LYS A 167 -2.42 2.89 -2.38
C LYS A 167 -2.00 2.55 -0.96
N LEU A 168 -0.77 2.89 -0.60
CA LEU A 168 -0.25 2.79 0.76
C LEU A 168 -0.98 3.85 1.62
N VAL A 169 -2.02 3.43 2.35
CA VAL A 169 -2.75 4.25 3.35
C VAL A 169 -3.01 3.46 4.63
#